data_AF-A0A937LR48-F1
#
_entry.id   AF-A0A937LR48-F1
#
_cell.length_a   1.000
_cell.length_b   1.000
_cell.length_c   1.000
_cell.angle_alpha   90.00
_cell.angle_beta   90.00
_cell.angle_gamma   90.00
#
_symmetry.space_group_name_H-M   'P 1'
#
loop_
_entity.id
_entity.type
_entity.pdbx_description
1 polymer ?
#
loop_
_entity_poly.entity_id
_entity_poly.type
_entity_poly.pdbx_seq_one_letter_code
_entity_poly.pdbx_strand_id
1 'polypeptide(L)'
;VTANIAPNLLSRMHNAWKQGDINTAQEINKKLMPLHDALFCETSPGPLKYAASLLGICSSDARLPIVEIEEDSKLKVKDALKKTGLI
;
A
#
# COMPACT_ATOMS: atom_id res chain seq x y z
N VAL A 1 -4.39 -4.60 -4.59
CA VAL A 1 -4.63 -3.92 -3.29
C VAL A 1 -3.93 -2.56 -3.24
N THR A 2 -2.61 -2.51 -3.41
CA THR A 2 -1.79 -1.28 -3.30
C THR A 2 -2.20 -0.12 -4.21
N ALA A 3 -2.75 -0.40 -5.39
CA ALA A 3 -3.21 0.63 -6.33
C ALA A 3 -4.29 1.58 -5.74
N ASN A 4 -5.02 1.17 -4.69
CA ASN A 4 -5.99 2.03 -4.02
C ASN A 4 -5.36 3.22 -3.27
N ILE A 5 -4.08 3.12 -2.89
CA ILE A 5 -3.37 4.14 -2.10
C ILE A 5 -2.10 4.67 -2.77
N ALA A 6 -1.54 3.93 -3.74
CA ALA A 6 -0.39 4.35 -4.54
C ALA A 6 -0.65 4.24 -6.05
N PRO A 7 -1.78 4.75 -6.59
CA PRO A 7 -2.16 4.55 -7.99
C PRO A 7 -1.11 5.09 -8.98
N ASN A 8 -0.48 6.24 -8.68
CA ASN A 8 0.53 6.85 -9.54
C ASN A 8 1.75 5.95 -9.72
N LEU A 9 2.32 5.43 -8.62
CA LEU A 9 3.48 4.54 -8.66
C LEU A 9 3.15 3.25 -9.42
N LEU A 10 2.00 2.63 -9.14
CA LEU A 10 1.57 1.40 -9.83
C LEU A 10 1.37 1.64 -11.33
N SER A 11 0.72 2.75 -11.71
CA SER A 11 0.52 3.11 -13.11
C SER A 11 1.85 3.33 -13.84
N ARG A 12 2.78 4.07 -13.23
CA ARG A 12 4.12 4.28 -13.79
C ARG A 12 4.91 2.98 -13.96
N MET A 13 4.85 2.09 -12.96
CA MET A 13 5.49 0.77 -13.03
C MET A 13 4.98 -0.06 -14.22
N HIS A 14 3.66 -0.14 -14.39
CA HIS A 14 3.07 -0.89 -15.50
C HIS A 14 3.33 -0.25 -16.86
N ASN A 15 3.35 1.09 -16.94
CA ASN A 15 3.70 1.80 -18.17
C ASN A 15 5.16 1.56 -18.58
N ALA A 16 6.10 1.61 -17.62
CA ALA A 16 7.51 1.28 -17.87
C ALA A 16 7.66 -0.16 -18.39
N TRP A 17 6.99 -1.11 -17.74
CA TRP A 17 6.96 -2.50 -18.21
C TRP A 17 6.45 -2.63 -19.65
N LYS A 18 5.33 -1.97 -19.97
CA LYS A 18 4.73 -1.99 -21.32
C LYS A 18 5.66 -1.41 -22.39
N GLN A 19 6.49 -0.44 -22.03
CA GLN A 19 7.46 0.20 -22.92
C GLN A 19 8.78 -0.58 -23.03
N GLY A 20 8.94 -1.69 -22.30
CA GLY A 20 10.20 -2.44 -22.24
C GLY A 20 11.26 -1.82 -21.33
N ASP A 21 10.93 -0.77 -20.58
CA ASP A 21 11.80 -0.17 -19.57
C ASP A 21 11.74 -0.99 -18.26
N ILE A 22 12.46 -2.12 -18.29
CA ILE A 22 12.50 -3.07 -17.18
C ILE A 22 13.17 -2.45 -15.94
N ASN A 23 14.16 -1.57 -16.13
CA ASN A 23 14.89 -0.95 -15.02
C ASN A 23 13.96 -0.07 -14.18
N THR A 24 13.25 0.86 -14.83
CA THR A 24 12.28 1.72 -14.13
C THR A 24 11.17 0.91 -13.48
N ALA A 25 10.65 -0.12 -14.15
CA ALA A 25 9.63 -1.01 -13.59
C ALA A 25 10.14 -1.71 -12.30
N GLN A 26 11.37 -2.24 -12.32
CA GLN A 26 11.96 -2.90 -11.16
C GLN A 26 12.26 -1.93 -10.02
N GLU A 27 12.74 -0.72 -10.31
CA GLU A 27 12.97 0.31 -9.28
C GLU A 27 11.69 0.68 -8.55
N ILE A 28 10.61 0.92 -9.29
CA ILE A 28 9.32 1.24 -8.69
C ILE A 28 8.78 0.04 -7.90
N ASN A 29 8.90 -1.19 -8.43
CA ASN A 29 8.48 -2.39 -7.72
C ASN A 29 9.25 -2.58 -6.40
N LYS A 30 10.58 -2.37 -6.40
CA LYS A 30 11.41 -2.41 -5.18
C LYS A 30 10.97 -1.35 -4.17
N LYS A 31 10.67 -0.14 -4.63
CA LYS A 31 10.16 0.94 -3.77
C LYS A 31 8.82 0.57 -3.13
N LEU A 32 7.94 -0.12 -3.86
CA LEU A 32 6.60 -0.50 -3.39
C LEU A 32 6.58 -1.77 -2.54
N MET A 33 7.63 -2.61 -2.58
CA MET A 33 7.66 -3.90 -1.90
C MET A 33 7.33 -3.82 -0.40
N PRO A 34 7.91 -2.89 0.39
CA PRO A 34 7.57 -2.77 1.81
C PRO A 34 6.08 -2.46 2.04
N LEU A 35 5.46 -1.71 1.12
CA LEU A 35 4.04 -1.39 1.19
C LEU A 35 3.18 -2.59 0.78
N HIS A 36 3.63 -3.39 -0.19
CA HIS A 36 2.96 -4.67 -0.51
C HIS A 36 2.94 -5.57 0.71
N ASP A 37 4.09 -5.80 1.35
CA ASP A 37 4.20 -6.66 2.52
C ASP A 37 3.36 -6.14 3.69
N ALA A 38 3.41 -4.83 3.97
CA ALA A 38 2.64 -4.24 5.07
C ALA A 38 1.13 -4.31 4.84
N LEU A 39 0.64 -4.21 3.60
CA LEU A 39 -0.79 -4.31 3.31
C LEU A 39 -1.36 -5.72 3.48
N PHE A 40 -0.50 -6.73 3.64
CA PHE A 40 -0.87 -8.12 3.88
C PHE A 40 -0.31 -8.66 5.20
N CYS A 41 0.13 -7.78 6.12
CA CYS A 41 0.57 -8.21 7.46
C CYS A 41 -0.58 -8.78 8.31
N GLU A 42 -1.82 -8.48 7.94
CA GLU A 42 -3.07 -9.04 8.46
C GLU A 42 -4.09 -9.22 7.33
N THR A 43 -5.26 -9.77 7.66
CA THR A 43 -6.35 -10.03 6.71
C THR A 43 -6.81 -8.77 5.98
N SER A 44 -6.73 -8.81 4.65
CA SER A 44 -7.29 -7.76 3.79
C SER A 44 -8.82 -7.68 3.93
N PRO A 45 -9.44 -6.47 3.94
CA PRO A 45 -8.84 -5.16 3.67
C PRO A 45 -8.41 -4.38 4.92
N GLY A 46 -8.24 -4.99 6.10
CA GLY A 46 -7.91 -4.28 7.36
C GLY A 46 -6.72 -3.32 7.23
N PRO A 47 -5.51 -3.79 6.85
CA PRO A 47 -4.35 -2.93 6.65
C PRO A 47 -4.54 -1.83 5.59
N LEU A 48 -5.23 -2.16 4.49
CA LEU A 48 -5.54 -1.19 3.44
C LEU A 48 -6.46 -0.08 3.94
N LYS A 49 -7.50 -0.42 4.70
CA LYS A 49 -8.46 0.54 5.23
C LYS A 49 -7.81 1.49 6.22
N TYR A 50 -6.94 0.97 7.09
CA TYR A 50 -6.11 1.82 7.95
C TYR A 50 -5.20 2.75 7.11
N ALA A 51 -4.48 2.22 6.12
CA ALA A 51 -3.64 3.04 5.24
C ALA A 51 -4.43 4.15 4.51
N ALA A 52 -5.62 3.82 3.99
CA ALA A 52 -6.50 4.77 3.31
C ALA A 52 -7.01 5.87 4.25
N SER A 53 -7.21 5.55 5.54
CA SER A 53 -7.59 6.53 6.56
C SER A 53 -6.47 7.53 6.87
N LEU A 54 -5.22 7.06 6.94
CA LEU A 54 -4.06 7.95 7.11
C LEU A 54 -3.87 8.90 5.93
N LEU A 55 -4.31 8.50 4.74
CA LEU A 55 -4.28 9.32 3.52
C LEU A 55 -5.53 10.19 3.34
N GLY A 56 -6.47 10.18 4.28
CA GLY A 56 -7.70 10.96 4.21
C GLY A 56 -8.69 10.51 3.13
N ILE A 57 -8.57 9.28 2.62
CA ILE A 57 -9.42 8.75 1.54
C ILE A 57 -10.77 8.23 2.08
N CYS A 58 -10.76 7.50 3.20
CA CYS A 58 -11.97 6.97 3.84
C CYS A 58 -11.70 6.59 5.31
N SER A 59 -12.72 6.21 6.09
CA SER A 59 -12.51 5.67 7.45
C SER A 59 -11.76 4.33 7.44
N SER A 60 -11.16 3.95 8.57
CA SER A 60 -10.54 2.63 8.77
C SER A 60 -11.58 1.51 8.98
N ASP A 61 -12.83 1.84 9.26
CA ASP A 61 -13.87 0.87 9.62
C ASP A 61 -14.22 -0.07 8.46
N ALA A 62 -14.27 -1.36 8.76
CA ALA A 62 -14.79 -2.40 7.89
C ALA A 62 -16.02 -3.06 8.52
N ARG A 63 -16.84 -3.71 7.69
CA ARG A 63 -17.92 -4.54 8.21
C ARG A 63 -17.34 -5.86 8.72
N LEU A 64 -17.94 -6.39 9.77
CA LEU A 64 -17.65 -7.74 10.25
C LEU A 64 -17.75 -8.77 9.09
N PRO A 65 -16.88 -9.80 9.08
CA PRO A 65 -15.99 -10.21 10.16
C PRO A 65 -14.63 -9.49 10.20
N ILE A 66 -14.41 -8.47 9.36
CA ILE A 66 -13.16 -7.71 9.37
C ILE A 66 -13.23 -6.67 10.48
N VAL A 67 -12.24 -6.70 11.35
CA VAL A 67 -12.09 -5.80 12.50
C VAL A 67 -10.85 -4.92 12.32
N GLU A 68 -10.67 -4.00 13.25
CA GLU A 68 -9.48 -3.17 13.32
C GLU A 68 -8.21 -4.04 13.48
N ILE A 69 -7.14 -3.63 12.81
CA ILE A 69 -5.84 -4.31 12.88
C ILE A 69 -5.13 -3.99 14.20
N GLU A 70 -4.21 -4.86 14.60
CA GLU A 70 -3.42 -4.67 15.82
C GLU A 70 -2.49 -3.45 15.73
N GLU A 71 -2.12 -2.87 16.88
CA GLU A 71 -1.25 -1.68 16.94
C GLU A 71 0.11 -1.91 16.27
N ASP A 72 0.70 -3.10 16.44
CA ASP A 72 1.95 -3.47 15.76
C ASP A 72 1.81 -3.47 14.23
N SER A 73 0.66 -3.87 13.71
CA SER A 73 0.34 -3.85 12.28
C SER A 73 0.10 -2.42 11.80
N LYS A 74 -0.55 -1.57 12.59
CA LYS A 74 -0.66 -0.12 12.30
C LYS A 74 0.71 0.52 12.16
N LEU A 75 1.67 0.19 13.03
CA LEU A 75 3.03 0.69 12.95
C LEU A 75 3.72 0.26 11.65
N LYS A 76 3.62 -1.02 11.26
CA LYS A 76 4.16 -1.54 9.98
C LYS A 76 3.60 -0.81 8.77
N VAL A 77 2.27 -0.62 8.73
CA VAL A 77 1.60 0.10 7.62
C VAL A 77 2.06 1.55 7.56
N LYS A 78 2.10 2.26 8.70
CA LYS A 78 2.51 3.67 8.76
C LYS A 78 3.98 3.85 8.32
N ASP A 79 4.87 2.97 8.74
CA ASP A 79 6.28 3.00 8.33
C ASP A 79 6.44 2.73 6.82
N ALA A 80 5.69 1.77 6.26
CA ALA A 80 5.70 1.51 4.83
C ALA A 80 5.18 2.69 3.99
N LEU A 81 4.15 3.39 4.46
CA LEU A 81 3.65 4.62 3.82
C LEU A 81 4.72 5.73 3.81
N LYS A 82 5.44 5.93 4.92
CA LYS A 82 6.56 6.89 4.98
C LYS A 82 7.70 6.52 4.03
N LYS A 83 8.11 5.25 4.02
CA LYS A 83 9.18 4.73 3.13
C LYS A 83 8.84 4.89 1.64
N THR A 84 7.55 4.86 1.30
CA THR A 84 7.09 5.08 -0.08
C THR A 84 6.86 6.56 -0.42
N GLY A 85 6.89 7.45 0.57
CA GLY A 85 6.69 8.89 0.41
C GLY A 85 5.22 9.27 0.19
N LEU A 86 4.28 8.48 0.73
CA LEU A 86 2.85 8.75 0.64
C LEU A 86 2.34 9.59 1.82
N ILE A 87 3.06 9.58 2.95
CA ILE A 87 2.87 10.43 4.12
C ILE A 87 4.20 10.91 4.68
#